data_AF-A0A957RVJ6-F1
#
_entry.id   AF-A0A957RVJ6-F1
#
_cell.length_a   1.000
_cell.length_b   1.000
_cell.length_c   1.000
_cell.angle_alpha   90.00
_cell.angle_beta   90.00
_cell.angle_gamma   90.00
#
_symmetry.space_group_name_H-M   'P 1'
#
loop_
_entity.id
_entity.type
_entity.pdbx_description
1 polymer ?
#
loop_
_entity_poly.entity_id
_entity_poly.type
_entity_poly.pdbx_seq_one_letter_code
_entity_poly.pdbx_strand_id
1 'polypeptide(L)'
;MKRYASIVELLRDCPTAGDDPVLHGIPAYRATAGLDAAQLAEIRQRRWLSASELASIYAWKEGGRNRHLRDILGNANDDTDLVQELTREAMAHTDEYKRIAVLDRLQGVGIAIASAILTVIDPQAYGIIDRRVWRLLHEYGEVDHDPAGENLTLESWLDYLPKLRQWATELGASAREVERRLFDFDPAVNYDTGVTAPSRQMMEQVMATVYATDLDTILDQIARLSNEQQEILADILHRRMIEHERREIAEDARAALALFRAGKLRAASADDVIASLDRALSEPDVE
;
A
#
# COMPACT_ATOMS: atom_id res chain seq x y z
N MET A 1 23.11 9.26 -0.11
CA MET A 1 24.01 8.20 -0.62
C MET A 1 23.53 6.89 -0.01
N LYS A 2 23.29 5.84 -0.81
CA LYS A 2 22.81 4.55 -0.29
C LYS A 2 23.82 4.00 0.71
N ARG A 3 23.37 3.58 1.89
CA ARG A 3 24.24 2.96 2.92
C ARG A 3 24.71 1.57 2.52
N TYR A 4 23.85 0.84 1.81
CA TYR A 4 24.09 -0.53 1.36
C TYR A 4 24.19 -0.58 -0.16
N ALA A 5 24.98 -1.52 -0.69
CA ALA A 5 25.09 -1.72 -2.13
C ALA A 5 23.84 -2.38 -2.73
N SER A 6 23.07 -3.12 -1.93
CA SER A 6 21.81 -3.76 -2.34
C SER A 6 20.81 -3.90 -1.18
N ILE A 7 19.55 -4.22 -1.49
CA ILE A 7 18.53 -4.57 -0.49
C ILE A 7 18.93 -5.82 0.29
N VAL A 8 19.55 -6.82 -0.35
CA VAL A 8 19.95 -8.06 0.33
C VAL A 8 21.01 -7.78 1.40
N GLU A 9 21.96 -6.88 1.12
CA GLU A 9 22.96 -6.47 2.12
C GLU A 9 22.30 -5.72 3.30
N LEU A 10 21.38 -4.80 3.00
CA LEU A 10 20.56 -4.12 4.02
C LEU A 10 19.82 -5.13 4.92
N LEU A 11 19.17 -6.13 4.32
CA LEU A 11 18.37 -7.12 5.02
C LEU A 11 19.18 -8.06 5.91
N ARG A 12 20.45 -8.33 5.58
CA ARG A 12 21.36 -9.13 6.41
C ARG A 12 21.79 -8.38 7.67
N ASP A 13 21.94 -7.07 7.56
CA ASP A 13 22.36 -6.21 8.67
C ASP A 13 21.20 -5.80 9.59
N CYS A 14 19.96 -5.79 9.08
CA CYS A 14 18.80 -5.39 9.86
C CYS A 14 18.30 -6.56 10.75
N PRO A 15 18.27 -6.41 12.08
CA PRO A 15 17.73 -7.44 12.96
C PRO A 15 16.22 -7.61 12.76
N THR A 16 15.71 -8.81 13.02
CA THR A 16 14.26 -9.04 13.12
C THR A 16 13.71 -8.37 14.37
N ALA A 17 12.72 -7.49 14.23
CA ALA A 17 11.98 -6.98 15.37
C ALA A 17 11.20 -8.12 16.05
N GLY A 18 11.37 -8.27 17.37
CA GLY A 18 10.73 -9.32 18.16
C GLY A 18 9.26 -9.08 18.53
N ASP A 19 8.72 -7.90 18.21
CA ASP A 19 7.34 -7.50 18.56
C ASP A 19 6.52 -7.24 17.29
N ASP A 20 6.38 -8.27 16.46
CA ASP A 20 5.54 -8.21 15.25
C ASP A 20 4.07 -8.52 15.58
N PRO A 21 3.14 -7.56 15.40
CA PRO A 21 1.72 -7.78 15.67
C PRO A 21 1.10 -8.89 14.83
N VAL A 22 1.61 -9.13 13.62
CA VAL A 22 1.13 -10.23 12.79
C VAL A 22 1.53 -11.57 13.41
N LEU A 23 2.70 -11.68 14.06
CA LEU A 23 3.18 -12.94 14.61
C LEU A 23 2.69 -13.21 16.04
N HIS A 24 2.53 -12.16 16.84
CA HIS A 24 2.33 -12.27 18.29
C HIS A 24 0.98 -11.76 18.80
N GLY A 25 0.26 -10.96 18.01
CA GLY A 25 -1.06 -10.45 18.38
C GLY A 25 -1.31 -9.04 17.84
N ILE A 26 -2.48 -8.84 17.25
CA ILE A 26 -2.92 -7.54 16.75
C ILE A 26 -3.59 -6.77 17.91
N PRO A 27 -3.08 -5.60 18.30
CA PRO A 27 -3.63 -4.86 19.43
C PRO A 27 -5.04 -4.33 19.12
N ALA A 28 -5.82 -4.10 20.18
CA ALA A 28 -7.15 -3.50 20.07
C ALA A 28 -7.06 -2.02 19.72
N TYR A 29 -8.01 -1.52 18.94
CA TYR A 29 -8.08 -0.10 18.55
C TYR A 29 -9.50 0.44 18.65
N ARG A 30 -9.69 1.44 19.52
CA ARG A 30 -10.95 2.19 19.67
C ARG A 30 -12.18 1.27 19.76
N ALA A 31 -12.87 1.07 18.63
CA ALA A 31 -14.14 0.34 18.50
C ALA A 31 -13.98 -1.13 18.10
N THR A 32 -12.75 -1.62 17.85
CA THR A 32 -12.47 -3.00 17.46
C THR A 32 -11.69 -3.73 18.55
N ALA A 33 -12.03 -5.00 18.77
CA ALA A 33 -11.22 -5.88 19.59
C ALA A 33 -9.85 -6.11 18.94
N GLY A 34 -8.85 -6.52 19.73
CA GLY A 34 -7.61 -7.06 19.21
C GLY A 34 -7.78 -8.51 18.75
N LEU A 35 -6.72 -9.07 18.15
CA LEU A 35 -6.60 -10.49 17.86
C LEU A 35 -5.40 -11.03 18.62
N ASP A 36 -5.61 -11.93 19.57
CA ASP A 36 -4.52 -12.58 20.28
C ASP A 36 -3.83 -13.67 19.44
N ALA A 37 -2.74 -14.23 19.95
CA ALA A 37 -1.98 -15.27 19.27
C ALA A 37 -2.81 -16.54 18.98
N ALA A 38 -3.80 -16.87 19.81
CA ALA A 38 -4.64 -18.05 19.61
C ALA A 38 -5.63 -17.82 18.46
N GLN A 39 -6.25 -16.64 18.41
CA GLN A 39 -7.12 -16.24 17.30
C GLN A 39 -6.34 -16.17 15.98
N LEU A 40 -5.12 -15.64 15.99
CA LEU A 40 -4.24 -15.65 14.81
C LEU A 40 -3.89 -17.07 14.35
N ALA A 41 -3.63 -18.00 15.28
CA ALA A 41 -3.40 -19.40 14.96
C ALA A 41 -4.64 -20.07 14.33
N GLU A 42 -5.83 -19.77 14.84
CA GLU A 42 -7.09 -20.25 14.28
C GLU A 42 -7.34 -19.71 12.87
N ILE A 43 -7.13 -18.40 12.65
CA ILE A 43 -7.19 -17.76 11.32
C ILE A 43 -6.30 -18.50 10.32
N ARG A 44 -5.04 -18.77 10.70
CA ARG A 44 -4.06 -19.46 9.84
C ARG A 44 -4.46 -20.90 9.54
N GLN A 45 -5.06 -21.58 10.51
CA GLN A 45 -5.53 -22.95 10.32
C GLN A 45 -6.72 -22.99 9.36
N ARG A 46 -7.70 -22.09 9.53
CA ARG A 46 -8.94 -22.10 8.73
C ARG A 46 -8.82 -21.39 7.39
N ARG A 47 -7.85 -20.49 7.22
CA ARG A 47 -7.54 -19.77 5.97
C ARG A 47 -8.67 -18.88 5.45
N TRP A 48 -9.42 -18.26 6.35
CA TRP A 48 -10.39 -17.20 6.01
C TRP A 48 -10.50 -16.22 7.17
N LEU A 49 -11.27 -15.14 7.01
CA LEU A 49 -11.54 -14.15 8.06
C LEU A 49 -13.04 -13.89 8.18
N SER A 50 -13.51 -13.53 9.36
CA SER A 50 -14.80 -12.87 9.55
C SER A 50 -14.67 -11.36 9.41
N ALA A 51 -15.79 -10.65 9.27
CA ALA A 51 -15.79 -9.19 9.20
C ALA A 51 -15.23 -8.50 10.45
N SER A 52 -15.42 -9.08 11.65
CA SER A 52 -14.86 -8.53 12.89
C SER A 52 -13.34 -8.66 12.96
N GLU A 53 -12.79 -9.77 12.50
CA GLU A 53 -11.34 -9.97 12.43
C GLU A 53 -10.70 -9.09 11.35
N LEU A 54 -11.34 -8.95 10.19
CA LEU A 54 -10.91 -7.98 9.18
C LEU A 54 -10.94 -6.56 9.73
N ALA A 55 -11.96 -6.18 10.50
CA ALA A 55 -12.03 -4.89 11.17
C ALA A 55 -10.85 -4.66 12.13
N SER A 56 -10.45 -5.68 12.90
CA SER A 56 -9.25 -5.61 13.76
C SER A 56 -7.96 -5.41 12.96
N ILE A 57 -7.79 -6.16 11.85
CA ILE A 57 -6.62 -6.02 10.96
C ILE A 57 -6.58 -4.64 10.31
N TYR A 58 -7.73 -4.16 9.80
CA TYR A 58 -7.87 -2.85 9.20
C TYR A 58 -7.51 -1.73 10.19
N ALA A 59 -8.12 -1.77 11.39
CA ALA A 59 -7.89 -0.76 12.41
C ALA A 59 -6.41 -0.71 12.84
N TRP A 60 -5.75 -1.86 12.94
CA TRP A 60 -4.32 -1.92 13.19
C TRP A 60 -3.48 -1.30 12.07
N LYS A 61 -3.70 -1.72 10.82
CA LYS A 61 -2.89 -1.23 9.69
C LYS A 61 -3.05 0.28 9.47
N GLU A 62 -4.26 0.80 9.69
CA GLU A 62 -4.52 2.24 9.60
C GLU A 62 -4.12 3.01 10.87
N GLY A 63 -3.53 2.36 11.88
CA GLY A 63 -3.11 3.00 13.13
C GLY A 63 -4.28 3.60 13.91
N GLY A 64 -5.45 2.98 13.84
CA GLY A 64 -6.71 3.43 14.45
C GLY A 64 -7.46 4.50 13.65
N ARG A 65 -7.01 4.83 12.43
CA ARG A 65 -7.74 5.72 11.51
C ARG A 65 -8.90 4.95 10.88
N ASN A 66 -10.06 4.98 11.54
CA ASN A 66 -11.24 4.18 11.19
C ASN A 66 -12.07 4.75 10.01
N ARG A 67 -11.43 5.27 8.95
CA ARG A 67 -12.12 5.97 7.84
C ARG A 67 -13.13 5.07 7.12
N HIS A 68 -12.76 3.81 6.86
CA HIS A 68 -13.59 2.81 6.16
C HIS A 68 -14.07 1.69 7.07
N LEU A 69 -14.03 1.87 8.40
CA LEU A 69 -14.40 0.81 9.33
C LEU A 69 -15.88 0.39 9.16
N ARG A 70 -16.76 1.35 8.82
CA ARG A 70 -18.16 1.07 8.51
C ARG A 70 -18.29 0.21 7.26
N ASP A 71 -17.55 0.54 6.21
CA ASP A 71 -17.56 -0.20 4.93
C ASP A 71 -17.05 -1.63 5.15
N ILE A 72 -15.96 -1.78 5.92
CA ILE A 72 -15.40 -3.09 6.29
C ILE A 72 -16.44 -3.95 7.02
N LEU A 73 -17.06 -3.41 8.08
CA LEU A 73 -18.08 -4.13 8.85
C LEU A 73 -19.35 -4.39 8.01
N GLY A 74 -19.66 -3.51 7.06
CA GLY A 74 -20.80 -3.65 6.15
C GLY A 74 -20.66 -4.77 5.11
N ASN A 75 -19.49 -5.40 4.99
CA ASN A 75 -19.32 -6.62 4.20
C ASN A 75 -20.00 -7.85 4.85
N ALA A 76 -20.44 -7.76 6.11
CA ALA A 76 -21.26 -8.77 6.74
C ALA A 76 -22.66 -8.26 7.05
N ASN A 77 -23.63 -9.16 6.98
CA ASN A 77 -25.01 -8.97 7.40
C ASN A 77 -25.51 -10.21 8.16
N ASP A 78 -26.78 -10.20 8.58
CA ASP A 78 -27.36 -11.27 9.38
C ASP A 78 -27.34 -12.65 8.68
N ASP A 79 -27.34 -12.68 7.34
CA ASP A 79 -27.44 -13.91 6.54
C ASP A 79 -26.11 -14.34 5.91
N THR A 80 -25.14 -13.43 5.73
CA THR A 80 -23.89 -13.70 5.00
C THR A 80 -22.74 -12.83 5.50
N ASP A 81 -21.58 -13.47 5.68
CA ASP A 81 -20.30 -12.79 5.87
C ASP A 81 -19.49 -12.87 4.56
N LEU A 82 -19.54 -11.80 3.75
CA LEU A 82 -18.84 -11.75 2.47
C LEU A 82 -17.32 -11.79 2.65
N VAL A 83 -16.81 -11.32 3.80
CA VAL A 83 -15.37 -11.40 4.12
C VAL A 83 -14.95 -12.85 4.19
N GLN A 84 -15.75 -13.68 4.86
CA GLN A 84 -15.50 -15.11 4.95
C GLN A 84 -15.56 -15.79 3.57
N GLU A 85 -16.52 -15.43 2.72
CA GLU A 85 -16.63 -16.00 1.37
C GLU A 85 -15.43 -15.62 0.49
N LEU A 86 -15.14 -14.33 0.36
CA LEU A 86 -14.09 -13.85 -0.54
C LEU A 86 -12.68 -14.21 -0.05
N THR A 87 -12.45 -14.28 1.27
CA THR A 87 -11.15 -14.78 1.77
C THR A 87 -10.97 -16.27 1.49
N ARG A 88 -12.02 -17.10 1.54
CA ARG A 88 -11.94 -18.50 1.11
C ARG A 88 -11.69 -18.62 -0.39
N GLU A 89 -12.41 -17.85 -1.20
CA GLU A 89 -12.24 -17.82 -2.66
C GLU A 89 -10.80 -17.42 -3.02
N ALA A 90 -10.28 -16.35 -2.41
CA ALA A 90 -8.89 -15.90 -2.60
C ALA A 90 -7.89 -17.02 -2.26
N MET A 91 -8.10 -17.75 -1.17
CA MET A 91 -7.20 -18.83 -0.75
C MET A 91 -7.29 -20.08 -1.64
N ALA A 92 -8.37 -20.23 -2.40
CA ALA A 92 -8.52 -21.33 -3.36
C ALA A 92 -7.83 -21.06 -4.71
N HIS A 93 -7.56 -19.81 -5.06
CA HIS A 93 -6.79 -19.47 -6.25
C HIS A 93 -5.32 -19.84 -6.09
N THR A 94 -4.68 -20.31 -7.16
CA THR A 94 -3.21 -20.50 -7.23
C THR A 94 -2.49 -19.29 -7.83
N ASP A 95 -3.23 -18.51 -8.62
CA ASP A 95 -2.80 -17.30 -9.30
C ASP A 95 -2.86 -16.10 -8.35
N GLU A 96 -1.73 -15.42 -8.15
CA GLU A 96 -1.61 -14.29 -7.22
C GLU A 96 -2.46 -13.09 -7.66
N TYR A 97 -2.55 -12.82 -8.96
CA TYR A 97 -3.38 -11.74 -9.50
C TYR A 97 -4.83 -11.95 -9.08
N LYS A 98 -5.36 -13.16 -9.31
CA LYS A 98 -6.75 -13.50 -8.96
C LYS A 98 -6.96 -13.48 -7.45
N ARG A 99 -6.00 -14.03 -6.70
CA ARG A 99 -6.07 -14.10 -5.24
C ARG A 99 -6.25 -12.73 -4.61
N ILE A 100 -5.43 -11.74 -4.96
CA ILE A 100 -5.56 -10.41 -4.36
C ILE A 100 -6.72 -9.61 -4.97
N ALA A 101 -7.00 -9.76 -6.27
CA ALA A 101 -8.12 -9.08 -6.93
C ALA A 101 -9.47 -9.49 -6.34
N VAL A 102 -9.61 -10.74 -5.87
CA VAL A 102 -10.79 -11.20 -5.14
C VAL A 102 -10.96 -10.44 -3.82
N LEU A 103 -9.87 -10.16 -3.10
CA LEU A 103 -9.91 -9.42 -1.83
C LEU A 103 -10.21 -7.93 -2.04
N ASP A 104 -9.72 -7.33 -3.13
CA ASP A 104 -9.97 -5.92 -3.51
C ASP A 104 -11.45 -5.63 -3.82
N ARG A 105 -12.29 -6.67 -3.99
CA ARG A 105 -13.75 -6.55 -4.12
C ARG A 105 -14.45 -6.22 -2.80
N LEU A 106 -13.80 -6.43 -1.65
CA LEU A 106 -14.37 -6.10 -0.34
C LEU A 106 -14.43 -4.58 -0.15
N GLN A 107 -15.55 -4.07 0.36
CA GLN A 107 -15.68 -2.63 0.59
C GLN A 107 -14.69 -2.16 1.66
N GLY A 108 -13.95 -1.08 1.36
CA GLY A 108 -12.92 -0.54 2.25
C GLY A 108 -11.58 -1.29 2.20
N VAL A 109 -11.46 -2.32 1.35
CA VAL A 109 -10.23 -3.09 1.15
C VAL A 109 -9.60 -2.69 -0.17
N GLY A 110 -8.56 -1.87 -0.12
CA GLY A 110 -7.64 -1.69 -1.25
C GLY A 110 -6.44 -2.63 -1.15
N ILE A 111 -5.58 -2.64 -2.17
CA ILE A 111 -4.37 -3.49 -2.27
C ILE A 111 -3.52 -3.52 -0.99
N ALA A 112 -3.32 -2.38 -0.33
CA ALA A 112 -2.57 -2.34 0.92
C ALA A 112 -3.24 -3.21 2.01
N ILE A 113 -4.55 -3.06 2.23
CA ILE A 113 -5.30 -3.88 3.20
C ILE A 113 -5.38 -5.33 2.74
N ALA A 114 -5.60 -5.58 1.45
CA ALA A 114 -5.63 -6.93 0.87
C ALA A 114 -4.31 -7.68 1.11
N SER A 115 -3.16 -7.02 0.92
CA SER A 115 -1.86 -7.60 1.24
C SER A 115 -1.72 -7.94 2.73
N ALA A 116 -2.27 -7.10 3.63
CA ALA A 116 -2.26 -7.37 5.06
C ALA A 116 -3.13 -8.59 5.44
N ILE A 117 -4.29 -8.76 4.79
CA ILE A 117 -5.12 -9.98 4.94
C ILE A 117 -4.30 -11.22 4.59
N LEU A 118 -3.63 -11.22 3.43
CA LEU A 118 -2.80 -12.33 2.98
C LEU A 118 -1.66 -12.63 3.97
N THR A 119 -0.99 -11.59 4.47
CA THR A 119 0.09 -11.73 5.45
C THR A 119 -0.37 -12.24 6.81
N VAL A 120 -1.56 -11.87 7.28
CA VAL A 120 -2.12 -12.41 8.53
C VAL A 120 -2.46 -13.90 8.39
N ILE A 121 -3.07 -14.28 7.26
CA ILE A 121 -3.43 -15.67 6.96
C ILE A 121 -2.18 -16.54 6.71
N ASP A 122 -1.14 -15.98 6.10
CA ASP A 122 0.06 -16.71 5.70
C ASP A 122 1.33 -15.83 5.74
N PRO A 123 1.90 -15.60 6.94
CA PRO A 123 3.08 -14.76 7.07
C PRO A 123 4.34 -15.37 6.43
N GLN A 124 4.31 -16.68 6.14
CA GLN A 124 5.41 -17.36 5.46
C GLN A 124 5.51 -16.92 4.01
N ALA A 125 4.38 -16.83 3.31
CA ALA A 125 4.34 -16.57 1.87
C ALA A 125 4.12 -15.09 1.49
N TYR A 126 3.65 -14.23 2.40
CA TYR A 126 3.31 -12.84 2.09
C TYR A 126 3.87 -11.82 3.08
N GLY A 127 4.09 -10.62 2.58
CA GLY A 127 4.33 -9.41 3.35
C GLY A 127 3.38 -8.29 2.91
N ILE A 128 3.32 -7.26 3.74
CA ILE A 128 2.43 -6.12 3.54
C ILE A 128 3.08 -5.13 2.58
N ILE A 129 2.34 -4.63 1.59
CA ILE A 129 2.83 -3.52 0.78
C ILE A 129 2.59 -2.19 1.51
N ASP A 130 3.62 -1.36 1.56
CA ASP A 130 3.63 -0.08 2.29
C ASP A 130 4.37 0.99 1.48
N ARG A 131 3.88 2.24 1.53
CA ARG A 131 4.48 3.37 0.82
C ARG A 131 5.96 3.55 1.16
N ARG A 132 6.36 3.36 2.43
CA ARG A 132 7.76 3.51 2.84
C ARG A 132 8.65 2.42 2.26
N VAL A 133 8.17 1.19 2.29
CA VAL A 133 8.89 0.03 1.72
C VAL A 133 9.02 0.21 0.21
N TRP A 134 7.95 0.63 -0.48
CA TRP A 134 7.98 0.88 -1.91
C TRP A 134 9.02 1.95 -2.31
N ARG A 135 9.04 3.09 -1.61
CA ARG A 135 10.05 4.14 -1.82
C ARG A 135 11.48 3.62 -1.65
N LEU A 136 11.70 2.76 -0.66
CA LEU A 136 13.00 2.13 -0.44
C LEU A 136 13.39 1.22 -1.61
N LEU A 137 12.45 0.41 -2.10
CA LEU A 137 12.67 -0.45 -3.28
C LEU A 137 13.02 0.40 -4.51
N HIS A 138 12.28 1.48 -4.76
CA HIS A 138 12.56 2.39 -5.86
C HIS A 138 13.93 3.06 -5.70
N GLU A 139 14.27 3.56 -4.50
CA GLU A 139 15.59 4.14 -4.22
C GLU A 139 16.69 3.14 -4.57
N TYR A 140 16.54 1.87 -4.19
CA TYR A 140 17.51 0.82 -4.46
C TYR A 140 17.51 0.33 -5.92
N GLY A 141 16.55 0.76 -6.75
CA GLY A 141 16.43 0.37 -8.16
C GLY A 141 15.79 -1.01 -8.34
N GLU A 142 15.05 -1.48 -7.34
CA GLU A 142 14.32 -2.74 -7.42
C GLU A 142 13.03 -2.60 -8.22
N VAL A 143 12.40 -1.42 -8.19
CA VAL A 143 11.21 -1.07 -8.98
C VAL A 143 11.47 0.27 -9.66
N ASP A 144 10.79 0.55 -10.76
CA ASP A 144 11.05 1.69 -11.65
C ASP A 144 9.85 2.65 -11.81
N HIS A 145 8.72 2.34 -11.15
CA HIS A 145 7.51 3.16 -11.17
C HIS A 145 7.04 3.58 -9.77
N ASP A 146 6.15 4.57 -9.75
CA ASP A 146 5.63 5.24 -8.56
C ASP A 146 6.72 5.52 -7.50
N PRO A 147 7.70 6.41 -7.80
CA PRO A 147 8.85 6.65 -6.94
C PRO A 147 8.48 7.11 -5.52
N ALA A 148 7.28 7.64 -5.34
CA ALA A 148 6.77 8.13 -4.06
C ALA A 148 5.88 7.10 -3.33
N GLY A 149 5.49 6.00 -3.98
CA GLY A 149 4.59 4.98 -3.44
C GLY A 149 3.22 5.55 -3.10
N GLU A 150 2.74 6.52 -3.87
CA GLU A 150 1.50 7.22 -3.55
C GLU A 150 0.25 6.45 -3.96
N ASN A 151 0.36 5.66 -5.02
CA ASN A 151 -0.74 4.98 -5.68
C ASN A 151 -0.41 3.50 -5.84
N LEU A 152 -0.18 2.79 -4.73
CA LEU A 152 0.11 1.36 -4.76
C LEU A 152 -1.05 0.58 -5.40
N THR A 153 -0.80 0.02 -6.57
CA THR A 153 -1.78 -0.72 -7.37
C THR A 153 -1.57 -2.23 -7.26
N LEU A 154 -2.44 -2.99 -7.93
CA LEU A 154 -2.29 -4.43 -8.12
C LEU A 154 -0.95 -4.77 -8.80
N GLU A 155 -0.54 -3.99 -9.79
CA GLU A 155 0.73 -4.13 -10.50
C GLU A 155 1.90 -3.94 -9.53
N SER A 156 1.86 -2.88 -8.71
CA SER A 156 2.86 -2.67 -7.66
C SER A 156 2.99 -3.90 -6.75
N TRP A 157 1.88 -4.51 -6.36
CA TRP A 157 1.91 -5.70 -5.52
C TRP A 157 2.48 -6.94 -6.24
N LEU A 158 2.20 -7.11 -7.54
CA LEU A 158 2.73 -8.19 -8.35
C LEU A 158 4.24 -8.06 -8.61
N ASP A 159 4.78 -6.85 -8.65
CA ASP A 159 6.24 -6.62 -8.71
C ASP A 159 6.91 -6.85 -7.34
N TYR A 160 6.21 -6.46 -6.28
CA TYR A 160 6.69 -6.53 -4.91
C TYR A 160 6.84 -7.97 -4.39
N LEU A 161 5.80 -8.80 -4.58
CA LEU A 161 5.71 -10.10 -3.93
C LEU A 161 6.81 -11.09 -4.36
N PRO A 162 7.19 -11.23 -5.64
CA PRO A 162 8.27 -12.11 -6.07
C PRO A 162 9.61 -11.73 -5.44
N LYS A 163 9.92 -10.43 -5.35
CA LYS A 163 11.15 -9.92 -4.72
C LYS A 163 11.21 -10.29 -3.25
N LEU A 164 10.11 -10.06 -2.54
CA LEU A 164 9.97 -10.41 -1.14
C LEU A 164 10.23 -11.91 -0.91
N ARG A 165 9.64 -12.78 -1.73
CA ARG A 165 9.81 -14.24 -1.65
C ARG A 165 11.22 -14.69 -2.03
N GLN A 166 11.84 -14.02 -3.00
CA GLN A 166 13.24 -14.27 -3.36
C GLN A 166 14.15 -13.97 -2.15
N TRP A 167 14.04 -12.78 -1.56
CA TRP A 167 14.84 -12.40 -0.40
C TRP A 167 14.56 -13.29 0.81
N ALA A 168 13.30 -13.69 1.01
CA ALA A 168 12.91 -14.64 2.07
C ALA A 168 13.64 -15.98 1.90
N THR A 169 13.69 -16.49 0.66
CA THR A 169 14.42 -17.72 0.32
C THR A 169 15.93 -17.57 0.54
N GLU A 170 16.53 -16.48 0.06
CA GLU A 170 17.96 -16.21 0.20
C GLU A 170 18.41 -16.07 1.67
N LEU A 171 17.53 -15.57 2.54
CA LEU A 171 17.81 -15.34 3.96
C LEU A 171 17.34 -16.48 4.87
N GLY A 172 16.62 -17.47 4.34
CA GLY A 172 16.00 -18.53 5.13
C GLY A 172 14.96 -18.00 6.13
N ALA A 173 14.24 -16.94 5.76
CA ALA A 173 13.25 -16.24 6.58
C ALA A 173 11.86 -16.31 5.94
N SER A 174 10.83 -15.92 6.68
CA SER A 174 9.48 -15.72 6.14
C SER A 174 9.40 -14.42 5.33
N ALA A 175 8.45 -14.36 4.39
CA ALA A 175 8.13 -13.14 3.66
C ALA A 175 7.78 -11.97 4.61
N ARG A 176 7.06 -12.24 5.70
CA ARG A 176 6.76 -11.24 6.73
C ARG A 176 8.00 -10.72 7.44
N GLU A 177 8.93 -11.59 7.83
CA GLU A 177 10.17 -11.14 8.48
C GLU A 177 11.01 -10.25 7.56
N VAL A 178 11.06 -10.55 6.27
CA VAL A 178 11.74 -9.69 5.28
C VAL A 178 11.05 -8.34 5.18
N GLU A 179 9.73 -8.32 4.98
CA GLU A 179 8.98 -7.07 4.88
C GLU A 179 9.15 -6.23 6.14
N ARG A 180 9.17 -6.87 7.31
CA ARG A 180 9.31 -6.17 8.58
C ARG A 180 10.66 -5.49 8.69
N ARG A 181 11.74 -6.16 8.28
CA ARG A 181 13.09 -5.55 8.21
C ARG A 181 13.13 -4.35 7.26
N LEU A 182 12.48 -4.45 6.09
CA LEU A 182 12.38 -3.32 5.15
C LEU A 182 11.62 -2.14 5.75
N PHE A 183 10.52 -2.41 6.47
CA PHE A 183 9.69 -1.37 7.08
C PHE A 183 10.38 -0.67 8.26
N ASP A 184 11.10 -1.45 9.09
CA ASP A 184 11.84 -0.92 10.24
C ASP A 184 13.10 -0.15 9.83
N PHE A 185 13.59 -0.36 8.61
CA PHE A 185 14.64 0.47 8.05
C PHE A 185 14.14 1.92 7.86
N ASP A 186 14.71 2.83 8.64
CA ASP A 186 14.54 4.28 8.46
C ASP A 186 15.77 4.84 7.72
N PRO A 187 15.62 5.32 6.47
CA PRO A 187 16.72 5.95 5.75
C PRO A 187 17.29 7.17 6.49
N ALA A 188 16.47 7.94 7.22
CA ALA A 188 16.86 9.21 7.84
C ALA A 188 17.70 9.02 9.11
N VAL A 189 17.48 7.94 9.86
CA VAL A 189 18.26 7.60 11.07
C VAL A 189 19.56 6.89 10.71
N ASN A 190 19.64 6.27 9.54
CA ASN A 190 20.72 5.36 9.16
C ASN A 190 21.78 5.95 8.22
N TYR A 191 21.76 7.26 7.94
CA TYR A 191 22.88 7.93 7.28
C TYR A 191 24.09 7.99 8.22
N ASP A 192 25.11 7.15 7.97
CA ASP A 192 26.44 7.32 8.55
C ASP A 192 27.11 8.53 7.90
N THR A 193 26.87 9.71 8.45
CA THR A 193 27.68 10.89 8.11
C THR A 193 28.70 11.08 9.23
N GLY A 194 29.95 10.73 8.96
CA GLY A 194 31.14 11.18 9.70
C GLY A 194 31.38 12.70 9.65
N VAL A 195 30.31 13.49 9.49
CA VAL A 195 30.22 14.91 9.74
C VAL A 195 29.13 15.04 10.79
N THR A 196 29.47 15.55 11.98
CA THR A 196 28.48 15.82 13.03
C THR A 196 27.36 16.66 12.43
N ALA A 197 26.17 16.06 12.36
CA ALA A 197 24.96 16.74 11.93
C ALA A 197 24.79 18.02 12.77
N PRO A 198 24.41 19.17 12.16
CA PRO A 198 23.98 20.32 12.92
C PRO A 198 22.93 19.86 13.93
N SER A 199 23.09 20.30 15.18
CA SER A 199 22.25 19.87 16.29
C SER A 199 20.78 19.91 15.91
N ARG A 200 19.98 18.96 16.41
CA ARG A 200 18.52 18.85 16.17
C ARG A 200 17.80 20.19 16.29
N GLN A 201 18.29 21.07 17.18
CA GLN A 201 17.83 22.45 17.39
C GLN A 201 18.16 23.41 16.22
N MET A 202 19.34 23.27 15.61
CA MET A 202 19.75 24.01 14.42
C MET A 202 19.02 23.49 13.17
N MET A 203 18.80 22.18 13.09
CA MET A 203 17.98 21.58 12.03
C MET A 203 16.50 21.94 12.18
N GLU A 204 15.97 21.99 13.40
CA GLU A 204 14.63 22.55 13.69
C GLU A 204 14.54 24.01 13.26
N GLN A 205 15.54 24.85 13.55
CA GLN A 205 15.55 26.26 13.17
C GLN A 205 15.66 26.45 11.64
N VAL A 206 16.49 25.66 10.96
CA VAL A 206 16.67 25.77 9.50
C VAL A 206 15.48 25.15 8.75
N MET A 207 14.95 24.01 9.20
CA MET A 207 13.77 23.37 8.58
C MET A 207 12.47 24.13 8.87
N ALA A 208 12.32 24.72 10.06
CA ALA A 208 11.20 25.63 10.37
C ALA A 208 11.25 26.93 9.56
N THR A 209 12.41 27.33 9.04
CA THR A 209 12.53 28.54 8.20
C THR A 209 12.24 28.26 6.72
N VAL A 210 12.43 27.02 6.24
CA VAL A 210 12.40 26.70 4.80
C VAL A 210 11.10 26.01 4.35
N TYR A 211 10.38 25.28 5.23
CA TYR A 211 9.16 24.55 4.84
C TYR A 211 7.86 25.05 5.49
N ALA A 212 7.94 25.85 6.55
CA ALA A 212 6.79 26.13 7.41
C ALA A 212 5.85 27.25 6.93
N THR A 213 6.14 27.96 5.84
CA THR A 213 5.41 29.21 5.59
C THR A 213 4.05 29.02 4.91
N ASP A 214 3.86 27.99 4.08
CA ASP A 214 2.64 27.86 3.28
C ASP A 214 1.69 26.76 3.78
N LEU A 215 2.14 25.51 3.92
CA LEU A 215 1.25 24.41 4.27
C LEU A 215 0.83 24.43 5.74
N ASP A 216 1.77 24.64 6.67
CA ASP A 216 1.46 24.66 8.10
C ASP A 216 0.56 25.85 8.46
N THR A 217 0.76 27.01 7.82
CA THR A 217 -0.14 28.16 7.96
C THR A 217 -1.55 27.83 7.47
N ILE A 218 -1.68 27.13 6.35
CA ILE A 218 -2.98 26.70 5.82
C ILE A 218 -3.62 25.67 6.75
N LEU A 219 -2.86 24.68 7.25
CA LEU A 219 -3.35 23.67 8.19
C LEU A 219 -3.80 24.30 9.51
N ASP A 220 -3.07 25.29 10.03
CA ASP A 220 -3.46 26.06 11.21
C ASP A 220 -4.72 26.91 10.98
N GLN A 221 -4.90 27.44 9.77
CA GLN A 221 -6.14 28.15 9.39
C GLN A 221 -7.33 27.19 9.29
N ILE A 222 -7.12 26.00 8.73
CA ILE A 222 -8.13 24.94 8.65
C ILE A 222 -8.51 24.46 10.06
N ALA A 223 -7.52 24.26 10.93
CA ALA A 223 -7.72 23.85 12.32
C ALA A 223 -8.54 24.86 13.16
N ARG A 224 -8.62 26.13 12.71
CA ARG A 224 -9.45 27.17 13.33
C ARG A 224 -10.90 27.20 12.83
N LEU A 225 -11.24 26.46 11.77
CA LEU A 225 -12.62 26.32 11.29
C LEU A 225 -13.43 25.40 12.21
N SER A 226 -14.76 25.54 12.22
CA SER A 226 -15.63 24.58 12.93
C SER A 226 -15.58 23.21 12.26
N ASN A 227 -15.88 22.14 13.00
CA ASN A 227 -15.87 20.78 12.46
C ASN A 227 -16.75 20.64 11.20
N GLU A 228 -17.91 21.29 11.17
CA GLU A 228 -18.81 21.32 10.00
C GLU A 228 -18.16 22.04 8.80
N GLN A 229 -17.43 23.13 9.04
CA GLN A 229 -16.70 23.86 8.00
C GLN A 229 -15.47 23.09 7.48
N GLN A 230 -14.80 22.32 8.34
CA GLN A 230 -13.69 21.44 7.95
C GLN A 230 -14.18 20.28 7.07
N GLU A 231 -15.33 19.67 7.40
CA GLU A 231 -15.96 18.64 6.57
C GLU A 231 -16.35 19.18 5.19
N ILE A 232 -16.98 20.37 5.14
CA ILE A 232 -17.32 21.03 3.86
C ILE A 232 -16.06 21.34 3.04
N LEU A 233 -14.98 21.79 3.67
CA LEU A 233 -13.72 22.08 2.98
C LEU A 233 -13.08 20.81 2.41
N ALA A 234 -13.08 19.71 3.17
CA ALA A 234 -12.57 18.42 2.73
C ALA A 234 -13.34 17.92 1.49
N ASP A 235 -14.66 18.02 1.49
CA ASP A 235 -15.52 17.68 0.34
C ASP A 235 -15.22 18.54 -0.90
N ILE A 236 -14.99 19.86 -0.71
CA ILE A 236 -14.65 20.77 -1.80
C ILE A 236 -13.28 20.42 -2.40
N LEU A 237 -12.28 20.14 -1.55
CA LEU A 237 -10.94 19.78 -2.00
C LEU A 237 -10.94 18.44 -2.75
N HIS A 238 -11.62 17.43 -2.21
CA HIS A 238 -11.75 16.13 -2.85
C HIS A 238 -12.45 16.23 -4.21
N ARG A 239 -13.55 16.99 -4.29
CA ARG A 239 -14.24 17.26 -5.57
C ARG A 239 -13.35 17.99 -6.57
N ARG A 240 -12.52 18.93 -6.13
CA ARG A 240 -11.59 19.66 -7.00
C ARG A 240 -10.46 18.78 -7.54
N MET A 241 -9.97 17.83 -6.74
CA MET A 241 -8.97 16.85 -7.18
C MET A 241 -9.56 15.93 -8.25
N ILE A 242 -10.77 15.40 -8.04
CA ILE A 242 -11.48 14.61 -9.05
C ILE A 242 -11.69 15.42 -10.34
N GLU A 243 -12.06 16.69 -10.23
CA GLU A 243 -12.24 17.59 -11.38
C GLU A 243 -10.91 17.97 -12.06
N HIS A 244 -9.77 17.79 -11.41
CA HIS A 244 -8.45 17.96 -12.01
C HIS A 244 -8.10 16.72 -12.85
N GLU A 245 -8.21 15.53 -12.25
CA GLU A 245 -7.97 14.25 -12.94
C GLU A 245 -8.88 14.10 -14.17
N ARG A 246 -10.16 14.47 -14.05
CA ARG A 246 -11.10 14.49 -15.18
C ARG A 246 -10.67 15.43 -16.30
N ARG A 247 -10.04 16.56 -15.96
CA ARG A 247 -9.54 17.51 -16.95
C ARG A 247 -8.33 16.95 -17.70
N GLU A 248 -7.40 16.31 -17.00
CA GLU A 248 -6.25 15.63 -17.60
C GLU A 248 -6.71 14.52 -18.56
N ILE A 249 -7.61 13.64 -18.11
CA ILE A 249 -8.23 12.60 -18.96
C ILE A 249 -8.89 13.21 -20.20
N ALA A 250 -9.61 14.32 -20.05
CA ALA A 250 -10.27 15.00 -21.16
C ALA A 250 -9.29 15.69 -22.12
N GLU A 251 -8.11 16.12 -21.65
CA GLU A 251 -7.04 16.67 -22.47
C GLU A 251 -6.35 15.58 -23.28
N ASP A 252 -6.02 14.46 -22.64
CA ASP A 252 -5.44 13.29 -23.30
C ASP A 252 -6.38 12.71 -24.35
N ALA A 253 -7.67 12.59 -24.03
CA ALA A 253 -8.70 12.16 -24.98
C ALA A 253 -8.81 13.12 -26.17
N ARG A 254 -8.73 14.44 -25.95
CA ARG A 254 -8.74 15.43 -27.03
C ARG A 254 -7.48 15.35 -27.91
N ALA A 255 -6.32 15.17 -27.31
CA ALA A 255 -5.05 15.00 -28.01
C ALA A 255 -5.06 13.74 -28.87
N ALA A 256 -5.51 12.60 -28.32
CA ALA A 256 -5.69 11.36 -29.05
C ALA A 256 -6.67 11.51 -30.22
N LEU A 257 -7.81 12.17 -30.01
CA LEU A 257 -8.80 12.40 -31.07
C LEU A 257 -8.25 13.30 -32.20
N ALA A 258 -7.43 14.30 -31.86
CA ALA A 258 -6.78 15.17 -32.84
C ALA A 258 -5.74 14.41 -33.68
N LEU A 259 -4.95 13.53 -33.05
CA LEU A 259 -4.00 12.66 -33.74
C LEU A 259 -4.71 11.65 -34.67
N PHE A 260 -5.85 11.12 -34.24
CA PHE A 260 -6.71 10.27 -35.08
C PHE A 260 -7.25 11.02 -36.31
N ARG A 261 -7.80 12.23 -36.12
CA ARG A 261 -8.30 13.07 -37.21
C ARG A 261 -7.20 13.52 -38.19
N ALA A 262 -5.97 13.69 -37.69
CA ALA A 262 -4.80 13.98 -38.52
C ALA A 262 -4.25 12.74 -39.26
N GLY A 263 -4.91 11.58 -39.14
CA GLY A 263 -4.51 10.32 -39.77
C GLY A 263 -3.27 9.67 -39.15
N LYS A 264 -2.80 10.18 -37.99
CA LYS A 264 -1.63 9.64 -37.28
C LYS A 264 -1.97 8.46 -36.38
N LEU A 265 -3.25 8.31 -36.01
CA LEU A 265 -3.76 7.12 -35.31
C LEU A 265 -4.77 6.39 -36.20
N ARG A 266 -4.76 5.06 -36.14
CA ARG A 266 -5.70 4.21 -36.87
C ARG A 266 -6.89 3.87 -35.97
N ALA A 267 -8.06 3.68 -36.58
CA ALA A 267 -9.25 3.25 -35.85
C ALA A 267 -9.05 1.78 -35.47
N ALA A 268 -9.22 1.47 -34.20
CA ALA A 268 -9.20 0.11 -33.68
C ALA A 268 -10.46 -0.08 -32.83
N SER A 269 -11.04 -1.27 -32.87
CA SER A 269 -12.15 -1.58 -31.97
C SER A 269 -11.64 -1.66 -30.54
N ALA A 270 -12.51 -1.45 -29.55
CA ALA A 270 -12.13 -1.57 -28.14
C ALA A 270 -11.50 -2.95 -27.87
N ASP A 271 -12.06 -4.00 -28.46
CA ASP A 271 -11.55 -5.38 -28.33
C ASP A 271 -10.17 -5.54 -28.97
N ASP A 272 -9.90 -4.88 -30.12
CA ASP A 272 -8.58 -4.91 -30.76
C ASP A 272 -7.54 -4.12 -29.96
N VAL A 273 -7.92 -2.99 -29.36
CA VAL A 273 -7.03 -2.19 -28.50
C VAL A 273 -6.72 -2.95 -27.22
N ILE A 274 -7.72 -3.57 -26.59
CA ILE A 274 -7.55 -4.40 -25.40
C ILE A 274 -6.67 -5.61 -25.74
N ALA A 275 -6.96 -6.32 -26.83
CA ALA A 275 -6.15 -7.45 -27.27
C ALA A 275 -4.72 -7.05 -27.70
N SER A 276 -4.53 -5.82 -28.20
CA SER A 276 -3.22 -5.26 -28.52
C SER A 276 -2.45 -4.85 -27.27
N LEU A 277 -3.13 -4.28 -26.27
CA LEU A 277 -2.53 -3.99 -24.96
C LEU A 277 -2.14 -5.30 -24.29
N ASP A 278 -3.05 -6.27 -24.23
CA ASP A 278 -2.79 -7.59 -23.65
C ASP A 278 -1.62 -8.28 -24.34
N ARG A 279 -1.48 -8.13 -25.66
CA ARG A 279 -0.35 -8.68 -26.42
C ARG A 279 0.95 -7.91 -26.18
N ALA A 280 0.91 -6.59 -26.11
CA ALA A 280 2.07 -5.75 -25.80
C ALA A 280 2.55 -5.96 -24.35
N LEU A 281 1.63 -6.28 -23.44
CA LEU A 281 1.93 -6.66 -22.05
C LEU A 281 2.35 -8.14 -21.92
N SER A 282 2.28 -8.94 -23.00
CA SER A 282 2.60 -10.38 -23.01
C SER A 282 3.82 -10.78 -23.86
N GLU A 283 4.34 -9.90 -24.72
CA GLU A 283 5.61 -10.12 -25.41
C GLU A 283 6.77 -9.74 -24.47
N PRO A 284 7.75 -10.62 -24.18
CA PRO A 284 8.94 -10.20 -23.46
C PRO A 284 9.75 -9.28 -24.37
N ASP A 285 10.22 -8.15 -23.82
CA ASP A 285 11.13 -7.24 -24.51
C ASP A 285 12.28 -8.02 -25.17
N VAL A 286 12.27 -8.08 -26.50
CA VAL A 286 13.41 -8.54 -27.28
C VAL A 286 14.20 -7.30 -27.69
N GLU A 287 15.35 -7.16 -27.02
CA GLU A 287 16.42 -6.14 -27.09
C GLU A 287 16.23 -4.83 -26.32
#